data_AF-A0A1G6VJ36-F1
#
_entry.id   AF-A0A1G6VJ36-F1
#
_cell.length_a   1.000
_cell.length_b   1.000
_cell.length_c   1.000
_cell.angle_alpha   90.00
_cell.angle_beta   90.00
_cell.angle_gamma   90.00
#
_symmetry.space_group_name_H-M   'P 1'
#
loop_
_entity.id
_entity.type
_entity.pdbx_description
1 polymer ?
#
loop_
_entity_poly.entity_id
_entity_poly.type
_entity_poly.pdbx_seq_one_letter_code
_entity_poly.pdbx_strand_id
1 'polypeptide(L)'
;MNKLLKIFRYAGFSLIFIALVTMVDHLISAVSNYNAGALSIDLVENNTAQQVKTIGDAKFTSSHLGTYQFKPTLMQSVILSDNGGDGVGANAAFYLVIGSVIVFIAYNRPKWLENLSENRLWQFVGAGAILFFALKFLCFFLIKKYVEDLTGDAFKYQRAGAENINLGVISLVAILSIIYELLSYSRKLKQENDLTI
;
A
#
# COMPACT_ATOMS: atom_id res chain seq x y z
N MET A 1 -10.63 -29.34 14.46
CA MET A 1 -10.56 -27.92 14.01
C MET A 1 -10.17 -27.91 12.55
N ASN A 2 -11.02 -27.35 11.69
CA ASN A 2 -10.90 -27.42 10.24
C ASN A 2 -9.54 -26.85 9.76
N LYS A 3 -8.80 -27.57 8.90
CA LYS A 3 -7.46 -27.13 8.42
C LYS A 3 -7.52 -25.76 7.77
N LEU A 4 -8.62 -25.48 7.06
CA LEU A 4 -8.90 -24.19 6.42
C LEU A 4 -8.93 -23.02 7.43
N LEU A 5 -9.64 -23.18 8.56
CA LEU A 5 -9.72 -22.15 9.60
C LEU A 5 -8.35 -21.82 10.21
N LYS A 6 -7.47 -22.82 10.38
CA LYS A 6 -6.09 -22.59 10.83
C LYS A 6 -5.32 -21.74 9.82
N ILE A 7 -5.40 -22.07 8.53
CA ILE A 7 -4.73 -21.33 7.45
C ILE A 7 -5.18 -19.87 7.44
N PHE A 8 -6.49 -19.59 7.49
CA PHE A 8 -6.99 -18.21 7.53
C PHE A 8 -6.50 -17.45 8.77
N ARG A 9 -6.50 -18.07 9.95
CA ARG A 9 -5.97 -17.42 11.17
C ARG A 9 -4.49 -17.05 11.02
N TYR A 10 -3.66 -18.00 10.58
CA TYR A 10 -2.23 -17.73 10.39
C TYR A 10 -2.00 -16.66 9.33
N ALA A 11 -2.72 -16.70 8.21
CA ALA A 11 -2.63 -15.66 7.19
C ALA A 11 -2.99 -14.28 7.75
N GLY A 12 -4.09 -14.17 8.51
CA GLY A 12 -4.51 -12.93 9.15
C GLY A 12 -3.48 -12.39 10.16
N PHE A 13 -2.92 -13.27 11.01
CA PHE A 13 -1.86 -12.88 11.95
C PHE A 13 -0.58 -12.47 11.24
N SER A 14 -0.18 -13.17 10.18
CA SER A 14 1.00 -12.82 9.37
C SER A 14 0.85 -11.44 8.75
N LEU A 15 -0.33 -11.09 8.21
CA LEU A 15 -0.57 -9.76 7.66
C LEU A 15 -0.46 -8.66 8.74
N ILE A 16 -1.02 -8.88 9.91
CA ILE A 16 -0.89 -7.94 11.05
C ILE A 16 0.58 -7.81 11.45
N PHE A 17 1.30 -8.92 11.56
CA PHE A 17 2.72 -8.93 11.93
C PHE A 17 3.57 -8.18 10.91
N ILE A 18 3.38 -8.42 9.61
CA ILE A 18 4.07 -7.70 8.53
C ILE A 18 3.80 -6.19 8.65
N ALA A 19 2.55 -5.79 8.92
CA ALA A 19 2.21 -4.39 9.10
C ALA A 19 2.92 -3.76 10.31
N LEU A 20 2.97 -4.46 11.45
CA LEU A 20 3.67 -3.99 12.65
C LEU A 20 5.17 -3.82 12.39
N VAL A 21 5.82 -4.82 11.79
CA VAL A 21 7.25 -4.75 11.45
C VAL A 21 7.52 -3.59 10.50
N THR A 22 6.68 -3.43 9.48
CA THR A 22 6.79 -2.34 8.50
C THR A 22 6.66 -0.97 9.17
N MET A 23 5.74 -0.81 10.13
CA MET A 23 5.59 0.43 10.89
C MET A 23 6.81 0.68 11.80
N VAL A 24 7.35 -0.35 12.46
CA VAL A 24 8.53 -0.21 13.31
C VAL A 24 9.76 0.21 12.50
N ASP A 25 10.00 -0.44 11.37
CA ASP A 25 11.10 -0.11 10.45
C ASP A 25 11.00 1.34 9.99
N HIS A 26 9.82 1.76 9.57
CA HIS A 26 9.53 3.15 9.20
C HIS A 26 9.76 4.15 10.33
N LEU A 27 9.35 3.82 11.56
CA LEU A 27 9.57 4.68 12.72
C LEU A 27 11.07 4.83 13.03
N ILE A 28 11.85 3.76 12.87
CA ILE A 28 13.31 3.81 13.04
C ILE A 28 13.93 4.76 12.01
N SER A 29 13.56 4.64 10.74
CA SER A 29 14.02 5.55 9.69
C SER A 29 13.60 7.00 9.95
N ALA A 30 12.35 7.23 10.36
CA ALA A 30 11.84 8.56 10.67
C ALA A 30 12.60 9.22 11.84
N VAL A 31 12.90 8.45 12.90
CA VAL A 31 13.71 8.94 14.03
C VAL A 31 15.15 9.22 13.60
N SER A 32 15.73 8.36 12.75
CA SER A 32 17.06 8.59 12.18
C SER A 32 17.13 9.90 11.40
N ASN A 33 16.16 10.14 10.51
CA ASN A 33 16.08 11.37 9.71
C ASN A 33 15.82 12.62 10.56
N TYR A 34 15.00 12.50 11.62
CA TYR A 34 14.81 13.57 12.60
C TYR A 34 16.13 13.93 13.30
N ASN A 35 16.88 12.93 13.78
CA ASN A 35 18.15 13.13 14.47
C ASN A 35 19.25 13.67 13.54
N ALA A 36 19.24 13.29 12.27
CA ALA A 36 20.13 13.84 11.25
C ALA A 36 19.85 15.33 10.96
N GLY A 37 18.67 15.84 11.34
CA GLY A 37 18.32 17.25 11.27
C GLY A 37 18.04 17.77 9.87
N ALA A 38 17.96 16.89 8.87
CA ALA A 38 17.65 17.25 7.49
C ALA A 38 16.78 16.18 6.82
N LEU A 39 15.68 16.61 6.21
CA LEU A 39 14.82 15.79 5.38
C LEU A 39 14.69 16.45 4.00
N SER A 40 14.88 15.65 2.96
CA SER A 40 14.81 16.07 1.56
C SER A 40 13.61 15.42 0.88
N ILE A 41 12.80 16.23 0.17
CA ILE A 41 11.65 15.76 -0.60
C ILE A 41 11.66 16.38 -2.01
N ASP A 42 11.33 15.60 -3.03
CA ASP A 42 11.25 16.10 -4.40
C ASP A 42 9.89 16.76 -4.64
N LEU A 43 9.93 18.01 -5.09
CA LEU A 43 8.78 18.87 -5.27
C LEU A 43 8.81 19.56 -6.64
N VAL A 44 7.65 20.06 -7.05
CA VAL A 44 7.49 20.89 -8.26
C VAL A 44 6.96 22.25 -7.84
N GLU A 45 7.58 23.32 -8.33
CA GLU A 45 7.08 24.68 -8.09
C GLU A 45 5.68 24.88 -8.68
N ASN A 46 4.80 25.51 -7.90
CA ASN A 46 3.52 25.96 -8.37
C ASN A 46 3.63 27.28 -9.12
N ASN A 47 2.79 27.45 -10.14
CA ASN A 47 2.55 28.72 -10.84
C ASN A 47 3.77 29.36 -11.52
N THR A 48 4.85 28.59 -11.78
CA THR A 48 5.95 29.05 -12.62
C THR A 48 5.58 29.02 -14.10
N ALA A 49 5.93 30.09 -14.82
CA ALA A 49 5.77 30.15 -16.26
C ALA A 49 6.63 29.06 -16.90
N GLN A 50 5.99 28.05 -17.49
CA GLN A 50 6.67 26.95 -18.14
C GLN A 50 7.51 27.47 -19.31
N GLN A 51 8.83 27.28 -19.24
CA GLN A 51 9.70 27.60 -20.36
C GLN A 51 9.56 26.52 -21.43
N VAL A 52 9.02 26.91 -22.58
CA VAL A 52 8.90 26.04 -23.76
C VAL A 52 10.05 26.34 -24.71
N LYS A 53 10.89 25.33 -24.96
CA LYS A 53 11.95 25.37 -25.96
C LYS A 53 11.57 24.45 -27.11
N THR A 54 11.50 24.99 -28.32
CA THR A 54 11.36 24.17 -29.53
C THR A 54 12.72 23.60 -29.91
N ILE A 55 12.80 22.28 -30.07
CA ILE A 55 14.01 21.55 -30.49
C ILE A 55 13.62 20.71 -31.71
N GLY A 56 13.96 21.19 -32.91
CA GLY A 56 13.43 20.61 -34.15
C GLY A 56 11.91 20.70 -34.20
N ASP A 57 11.24 19.58 -34.49
CA ASP A 57 9.77 19.48 -34.48
C ASP A 57 9.18 19.17 -33.08
N ALA A 58 10.02 19.03 -32.05
CA ALA A 58 9.60 18.71 -30.70
C ALA A 58 9.51 19.96 -29.81
N LYS A 59 8.61 19.92 -28.82
CA LYS A 59 8.51 20.93 -27.75
C LYS A 59 9.03 20.34 -26.44
N PHE A 60 10.04 20.97 -25.88
CA PHE A 60 10.52 20.70 -24.53
C PHE A 60 9.92 21.73 -23.57
N THR A 61 9.28 21.27 -22.50
CA THR A 61 8.65 22.14 -21.50
C THR A 61 9.30 21.89 -20.13
N SER A 62 9.88 22.91 -19.53
CA SER A 62 10.45 22.84 -18.18
C SER A 62 9.36 22.62 -17.13
N SER A 63 9.57 21.66 -16.21
CA SER A 63 8.67 21.35 -15.10
C SER A 63 9.15 21.83 -13.73
N HIS A 64 10.27 22.57 -13.62
CA HIS A 64 10.79 23.14 -12.35
C HIS A 64 10.77 22.15 -11.17
N LEU A 65 11.30 20.95 -11.39
CA LEU A 65 11.47 19.92 -10.36
C LEU A 65 12.72 20.23 -9.53
N GLY A 66 12.58 20.25 -8.21
CA GLY A 66 13.68 20.49 -7.28
C GLY A 66 13.51 19.72 -5.97
N THR A 67 14.59 19.61 -5.21
CA THR A 67 14.58 18.97 -3.90
C THR A 67 14.46 20.03 -2.80
N TYR A 68 13.40 19.94 -2.00
CA TYR A 68 13.19 20.79 -0.83
C TYR A 68 13.78 20.13 0.41
N GLN A 69 14.81 20.75 0.98
CA GLN A 69 15.49 20.28 2.18
C GLN A 69 15.18 21.20 3.35
N PHE A 70 14.73 20.62 4.46
CA PHE A 70 14.38 21.37 5.66
C PHE A 70 14.71 20.57 6.92
N LYS A 71 14.75 21.25 8.07
CA LYS A 71 14.87 20.60 9.38
C LYS A 71 13.49 20.08 9.80
N PRO A 72 13.26 18.76 9.82
CA PRO A 72 11.92 18.22 10.10
C PRO A 72 11.61 18.27 11.60
N THR A 73 10.33 18.44 11.92
CA THR A 73 9.77 18.00 13.21
C THR A 73 9.63 16.48 13.21
N LEU A 74 9.52 15.87 14.40
CA LEU A 74 9.33 14.42 14.50
C LEU A 74 8.09 13.95 13.70
N MET A 75 7.00 14.72 13.74
CA MET A 75 5.78 14.41 12.98
C MET A 75 6.03 14.46 11.46
N GLN A 76 6.76 15.47 10.98
CA GLN A 76 7.13 15.57 9.56
C GLN A 76 8.01 14.39 9.13
N SER A 77 8.97 13.98 9.95
CA SER A 77 9.78 12.78 9.65
C SER A 77 8.92 11.52 9.57
N VAL A 78 7.98 11.33 10.50
CA VAL A 78 7.07 10.16 10.46
C VAL A 78 6.19 10.17 9.20
N ILE A 79 5.76 11.35 8.73
CA ILE A 79 4.87 11.44 7.57
C ILE A 79 5.64 11.31 6.24
N LEU A 80 6.84 11.90 6.15
CA LEU A 80 7.52 12.17 4.88
C LEU A 80 8.79 11.35 4.64
N SER A 81 9.43 10.78 5.66
CA SER A 81 10.61 9.91 5.46
C SER A 81 10.27 8.69 4.61
N ASP A 82 11.14 8.31 3.67
CA ASP A 82 11.02 7.10 2.84
C ASP A 82 9.65 6.88 2.17
N ASN A 83 8.97 7.96 1.75
CA ASN A 83 7.58 7.95 1.28
C ASN A 83 6.58 7.43 2.35
N GLY A 84 6.79 7.81 3.60
CA GLY A 84 6.11 7.28 4.78
C GLY A 84 4.60 7.22 4.65
N GLY A 85 3.93 8.32 4.29
CA GLY A 85 2.47 8.34 4.18
C GLY A 85 1.91 7.65 2.92
N ASP A 86 2.45 7.94 1.74
CA ASP A 86 1.92 7.45 0.44
C ASP A 86 2.35 6.00 0.12
N GLY A 87 3.56 5.63 0.54
CA GLY A 87 4.12 4.30 0.35
C GLY A 87 3.78 3.37 1.51
N VAL A 88 4.51 3.56 2.60
CA VAL A 88 4.58 2.62 3.72
C VAL A 88 3.27 2.59 4.52
N GLY A 89 2.71 3.76 4.82
CA GLY A 89 1.49 3.93 5.59
C GLY A 89 0.27 3.31 4.90
N ALA A 90 0.11 3.53 3.60
CA ALA A 90 -0.97 2.92 2.81
C ALA A 90 -0.90 1.38 2.84
N ASN A 91 0.31 0.81 2.72
CA ASN A 91 0.51 -0.64 2.74
C ASN A 91 0.26 -1.22 4.15
N ALA A 92 0.80 -0.58 5.19
CA ALA A 92 0.60 -1.00 6.57
C ALA A 92 -0.89 -0.94 6.96
N ALA A 93 -1.60 0.12 6.60
CA ALA A 93 -3.04 0.25 6.81
C ALA A 93 -3.82 -0.86 6.09
N PHE A 94 -3.49 -1.13 4.83
CA PHE A 94 -4.12 -2.21 4.07
C PHE A 94 -3.94 -3.58 4.74
N TYR A 95 -2.70 -3.94 5.12
CA TYR A 95 -2.41 -5.21 5.78
C TYR A 95 -3.08 -5.33 7.15
N LEU A 96 -3.13 -4.25 7.94
CA LEU A 96 -3.84 -4.23 9.22
C LEU A 96 -5.34 -4.46 9.04
N VAL A 97 -5.97 -3.78 8.07
CA VAL A 97 -7.42 -3.91 7.83
C VAL A 97 -7.74 -5.34 7.37
N ILE A 98 -7.06 -5.84 6.35
CA ILE A 98 -7.32 -7.19 5.82
C ILE A 98 -6.99 -8.26 6.88
N GLY A 99 -5.84 -8.15 7.55
CA GLY A 99 -5.44 -9.07 8.60
C GLY A 99 -6.45 -9.12 9.75
N SER A 100 -6.90 -7.96 10.22
CA SER A 100 -7.90 -7.86 11.28
C SER A 100 -9.24 -8.45 10.87
N VAL A 101 -9.71 -8.18 9.66
CA VAL A 101 -10.96 -8.75 9.13
C VAL A 101 -10.87 -10.27 9.02
N ILE A 102 -9.77 -10.80 8.52
CA ILE A 102 -9.55 -12.25 8.40
C ILE A 102 -9.56 -12.90 9.79
N VAL A 103 -8.81 -12.35 10.75
CA VAL A 103 -8.78 -12.86 12.14
C VAL A 103 -10.17 -12.79 12.75
N PHE A 104 -10.86 -11.65 12.62
CA PHE A 104 -12.21 -11.46 13.15
C PHE A 104 -13.18 -12.51 12.60
N ILE A 105 -13.21 -12.74 11.29
CA ILE A 105 -14.08 -13.73 10.66
C ILE A 105 -13.70 -15.14 11.13
N ALA A 106 -12.41 -15.46 11.20
CA ALA A 106 -11.94 -16.79 11.57
C ALA A 106 -12.18 -17.18 13.04
N TYR A 107 -12.35 -16.20 13.93
CA TYR A 107 -12.73 -16.44 15.33
C TYR A 107 -14.24 -16.33 15.56
N ASN A 108 -14.89 -15.29 15.03
CA ASN A 108 -16.28 -14.98 15.37
C ASN A 108 -17.30 -15.57 14.39
N ARG A 109 -16.91 -15.89 13.15
CA ARG A 109 -17.80 -16.43 12.11
C ARG A 109 -17.14 -17.57 11.32
N PRO A 110 -16.63 -18.64 11.96
CA PRO A 110 -15.94 -19.73 11.27
C PRO A 110 -16.82 -20.42 10.21
N LYS A 111 -18.13 -20.55 10.45
CA LYS A 111 -19.09 -21.14 9.50
C LYS A 111 -19.17 -20.37 8.16
N TRP A 112 -18.83 -19.08 8.14
CA TRP A 112 -18.80 -18.29 6.89
C TRP A 112 -17.62 -18.67 6.00
N LEU A 113 -16.48 -19.02 6.60
CA LEU A 113 -15.29 -19.49 5.88
C LEU A 113 -15.47 -20.92 5.38
N GLU A 114 -16.15 -21.76 6.15
CA GLU A 114 -16.41 -23.15 5.75
C GLU A 114 -17.39 -23.25 4.58
N ASN A 115 -18.32 -22.31 4.48
CA ASN A 115 -19.31 -22.22 3.40
C ASN A 115 -18.93 -21.21 2.31
N LEU A 116 -17.64 -20.84 2.21
CA LEU A 116 -17.17 -19.87 1.24
C LEU A 116 -17.23 -20.48 -0.18
N SER A 117 -18.04 -19.89 -1.06
CA SER A 117 -18.05 -20.27 -2.47
C SER A 117 -16.96 -19.53 -3.25
N GLU A 118 -16.54 -20.10 -4.38
CA GLU A 118 -15.52 -19.52 -5.26
C GLU A 118 -15.91 -18.11 -5.73
N ASN A 119 -17.15 -17.92 -6.16
CA ASN A 119 -17.67 -16.59 -6.54
C ASN A 119 -17.57 -15.57 -5.41
N ARG A 120 -17.89 -15.98 -4.17
CA ARG A 120 -17.76 -15.07 -3.01
C ARG A 120 -16.32 -14.75 -2.70
N LEU A 121 -15.40 -15.71 -2.83
CA LEU A 121 -13.98 -15.44 -2.63
C LEU A 121 -13.47 -14.43 -3.66
N TRP A 122 -13.81 -14.58 -4.95
CA TRP A 122 -13.45 -13.61 -5.98
C TRP A 122 -14.02 -12.22 -5.71
N GLN A 123 -15.24 -12.12 -5.18
CA GLN A 123 -15.80 -10.84 -4.73
C GLN A 123 -14.97 -10.22 -3.60
N PHE A 124 -14.51 -11.02 -2.62
CA PHE A 124 -13.64 -10.53 -1.55
C PHE A 124 -12.27 -10.10 -2.05
N VAL A 125 -11.70 -10.82 -3.00
CA VAL A 125 -10.43 -10.46 -3.65
C VAL A 125 -10.59 -9.14 -4.42
N GLY A 126 -11.66 -8.99 -5.20
CA GLY A 126 -11.97 -7.75 -5.90
C GLY A 126 -12.16 -6.57 -4.94
N ALA A 127 -12.92 -6.78 -3.85
CA ALA A 127 -13.08 -5.78 -2.80
C ALA A 127 -11.74 -5.42 -2.13
N GLY A 128 -10.87 -6.40 -1.91
CA GLY A 128 -9.51 -6.18 -1.40
C GLY A 128 -8.65 -5.35 -2.36
N ALA A 129 -8.70 -5.62 -3.65
CA ALA A 129 -7.99 -4.82 -4.66
C ALA A 129 -8.51 -3.37 -4.71
N ILE A 130 -9.83 -3.18 -4.68
CA ILE A 130 -10.43 -1.84 -4.61
C ILE A 130 -9.97 -1.12 -3.34
N LEU A 131 -9.98 -1.78 -2.19
CA LEU A 131 -9.51 -1.20 -0.93
C LEU A 131 -8.03 -0.80 -1.00
N PHE A 132 -7.18 -1.64 -1.58
CA PHE A 132 -5.76 -1.35 -1.77
C PHE A 132 -5.55 -0.04 -2.55
N PHE A 133 -6.19 0.07 -3.72
CA PHE A 133 -6.10 1.29 -4.53
C PHE A 133 -6.74 2.49 -3.82
N ALA A 134 -7.88 2.32 -3.16
CA ALA A 134 -8.54 3.39 -2.42
C ALA A 134 -7.64 3.97 -1.33
N LEU A 135 -6.95 3.12 -0.55
CA LEU A 135 -6.00 3.55 0.47
C LEU A 135 -4.77 4.24 -0.15
N LYS A 136 -4.24 3.71 -1.25
CA LYS A 136 -3.13 4.35 -1.98
C LYS A 136 -3.49 5.74 -2.46
N PHE A 137 -4.64 5.90 -3.12
CA PHE A 137 -5.12 7.20 -3.58
C PHE A 137 -5.37 8.15 -2.40
N LEU A 138 -6.05 7.68 -1.35
CA LEU A 138 -6.33 8.49 -0.16
C LEU A 138 -5.03 9.01 0.46
N CYS A 139 -4.06 8.13 0.72
CA CYS A 139 -2.77 8.51 1.28
C CYS A 139 -2.01 9.48 0.36
N PHE A 140 -2.02 9.26 -0.96
CA PHE A 140 -1.44 10.18 -1.92
C PHE A 140 -2.07 11.58 -1.84
N PHE A 141 -3.41 11.68 -1.82
CA PHE A 141 -4.10 12.97 -1.69
C PHE A 141 -3.80 13.66 -0.37
N LEU A 142 -3.75 12.90 0.73
CA LEU A 142 -3.42 13.43 2.06
C LEU A 142 -1.99 13.97 2.11
N ILE A 143 -1.00 13.22 1.57
CA ILE A 143 0.39 13.67 1.52
C ILE A 143 0.55 14.88 0.61
N LYS A 144 -0.09 14.86 -0.56
CA LYS A 144 -0.06 15.99 -1.48
C LYS A 144 -0.56 17.27 -0.79
N LYS A 145 -1.73 17.20 -0.16
CA LYS A 145 -2.29 18.33 0.58
C LYS A 145 -1.39 18.76 1.74
N TYR A 146 -0.85 17.79 2.49
CA TYR A 146 0.06 18.07 3.60
C TYR A 146 1.32 18.84 3.15
N VAL A 147 1.89 18.48 2.00
CA VAL A 147 3.07 19.16 1.44
C VAL A 147 2.72 20.54 0.88
N GLU A 148 1.56 20.68 0.23
CA GLU A 148 1.04 21.98 -0.22
C GLU A 148 0.86 22.92 0.99
N ASP A 149 0.17 22.46 2.05
CA ASP A 149 -0.02 23.20 3.30
C ASP A 149 1.31 23.53 3.99
N LEU A 150 2.26 22.58 4.04
CA LEU A 150 3.59 22.76 4.65
C LEU A 150 4.41 23.84 3.95
N THR A 151 4.26 23.96 2.62
CA THR A 151 5.03 24.89 1.80
C THR A 151 4.29 26.19 1.49
N GLY A 152 3.11 26.40 2.07
CA GLY A 152 2.28 27.58 1.81
C GLY A 152 1.85 27.66 0.34
N ASP A 153 1.47 26.53 -0.24
CA ASP A 153 1.06 26.36 -1.65
C ASP A 153 2.14 26.69 -2.69
N ALA A 154 3.39 26.95 -2.29
CA ALA A 154 4.48 27.26 -3.21
C ALA A 154 4.90 26.05 -4.04
N PHE A 155 4.72 24.83 -3.53
CA PHE A 155 5.15 23.60 -4.18
C PHE A 155 4.08 22.51 -4.17
N LYS A 156 4.08 21.69 -5.21
CA LYS A 156 3.33 20.44 -5.32
C LYS A 156 4.22 19.27 -4.97
N TYR A 157 3.67 18.33 -4.21
CA TYR A 157 4.28 17.03 -4.03
C TYR A 157 4.38 16.31 -5.38
N GLN A 158 5.60 15.92 -5.76
CA GLN A 158 5.82 15.03 -6.88
C GLN A 158 6.30 13.69 -6.34
N ARG A 159 5.56 12.63 -6.68
CA ARG A 159 6.03 11.28 -6.40
C ARG A 159 7.27 11.02 -7.25
N ALA A 160 8.43 10.89 -6.61
CA ALA A 160 9.63 10.42 -7.28
C ALA A 160 9.38 8.98 -7.77
N GLY A 161 9.47 8.77 -9.08
CA GLY A 161 9.41 7.46 -9.71
C GLY A 161 8.00 6.92 -9.98
N ALA A 162 7.67 6.83 -11.27
CA ALA A 162 6.63 5.94 -11.80
C ALA A 162 6.97 4.44 -11.64
N GLU A 163 8.10 4.11 -11.01
CA GLU A 163 8.72 2.77 -11.01
C GLU A 163 8.00 1.74 -10.12
N ASN A 164 7.18 2.17 -9.15
CA ASN A 164 6.51 1.23 -8.23
C ASN A 164 5.15 0.71 -8.68
N ILE A 165 4.58 1.24 -9.78
CA ILE A 165 3.30 0.73 -10.30
C ILE A 165 3.49 -0.70 -10.85
N ASN A 166 4.60 -0.97 -11.54
CA ASN A 166 4.89 -2.29 -12.09
C ASN A 166 5.08 -3.36 -10.99
N LEU A 167 5.82 -3.05 -9.92
CA LEU A 167 6.00 -3.98 -8.80
C LEU A 167 4.69 -4.22 -8.03
N GLY A 168 3.87 -3.18 -7.84
CA GLY A 168 2.55 -3.31 -7.21
C GLY A 168 1.60 -4.19 -8.02
N VAL A 169 1.59 -4.03 -9.35
CA VAL A 169 0.78 -4.86 -10.27
C VAL A 169 1.29 -6.31 -10.30
N ILE A 170 2.61 -6.53 -10.37
CA ILE A 170 3.20 -7.88 -10.33
C ILE A 170 2.90 -8.56 -8.99
N SER A 171 2.99 -7.84 -7.88
CA SER A 171 2.64 -8.36 -6.55
C SER A 171 1.16 -8.73 -6.45
N LEU A 172 0.28 -7.92 -7.03
CA LEU A 172 -1.15 -8.22 -7.13
C LEU A 172 -1.39 -9.49 -7.95
N VAL A 173 -0.74 -9.63 -9.10
CA VAL A 173 -0.82 -10.83 -9.96
C VAL A 173 -0.32 -12.07 -9.21
N ALA A 174 0.80 -11.98 -8.49
CA ALA A 174 1.33 -13.08 -7.69
C ALA A 174 0.34 -13.50 -6.57
N ILE A 175 -0.25 -12.54 -5.87
CA ILE A 175 -1.27 -12.80 -4.84
C ILE A 175 -2.50 -13.46 -5.45
N LEU A 176 -2.98 -12.97 -6.61
CA LEU A 176 -4.11 -13.55 -7.33
C LEU A 176 -3.82 -15.00 -7.76
N SER A 177 -2.61 -15.29 -8.25
CA SER A 177 -2.17 -16.64 -8.61
C SER A 177 -2.11 -17.58 -7.39
N ILE A 178 -1.59 -17.11 -6.25
CA ILE A 178 -1.55 -17.88 -5.00
C ILE A 178 -2.97 -18.18 -4.50
N ILE A 179 -3.88 -17.20 -4.57
CA ILE A 179 -5.28 -17.38 -4.18
C ILE A 179 -5.98 -18.39 -5.12
N TYR A 180 -5.69 -18.34 -6.42
CA TYR A 180 -6.18 -19.30 -7.39
C TYR A 180 -5.68 -20.73 -7.12
N GLU A 181 -4.40 -20.90 -6.80
CA GLU A 181 -3.85 -22.21 -6.44
C GLU A 181 -4.43 -22.75 -5.13
N LEU A 182 -4.60 -21.91 -4.11
CA LEU A 182 -5.27 -22.27 -2.85
C LEU A 182 -6.71 -22.74 -3.07
N LEU A 183 -7.44 -22.07 -3.97
CA LEU A 183 -8.79 -22.45 -4.38
C LEU A 183 -8.80 -23.81 -5.09
N SER A 184 -7.90 -24.01 -6.05
CA SER A 184 -7.75 -25.27 -6.79
C SER A 184 -7.43 -26.43 -5.85
N TYR A 185 -6.56 -26.19 -4.85
CA TYR A 185 -6.22 -27.19 -3.84
C TYR A 185 -7.39 -27.49 -2.89
N SER A 186 -8.15 -26.47 -2.48
CA SER A 186 -9.37 -26.65 -1.69
C SER A 186 -10.42 -27.48 -2.43
N ARG A 187 -10.53 -27.35 -3.75
CA ARG A 187 -11.40 -28.18 -4.58
C ARG A 187 -11.02 -29.65 -4.54
N LYS A 188 -9.73 -29.95 -4.70
CA LYS A 188 -9.22 -31.33 -4.63
C LYS A 188 -9.49 -31.96 -3.27
N LEU A 189 -9.25 -31.23 -2.19
CA LEU A 189 -9.53 -31.70 -0.83
C LEU A 189 -11.02 -31.97 -0.60
N LYS A 190 -11.92 -31.14 -1.16
CA LYS A 190 -13.36 -31.37 -1.04
C LYS A 190 -13.82 -32.58 -1.86
N GLN A 191 -13.31 -32.74 -3.08
CA GLN A 191 -13.60 -33.92 -3.91
C GLN A 191 -13.08 -35.21 -3.28
N GLU A 192 -11.86 -35.23 -2.75
CA GLU A 192 -11.32 -36.39 -2.04
C GLU A 192 -12.20 -36.73 -0.82
N ASN A 193 -12.62 -35.73 -0.06
CA ASN A 193 -13.45 -35.96 1.13
C ASN A 193 -14.89 -36.42 0.78
N ASP A 194 -15.47 -35.94 -0.32
CA ASP A 194 -16.79 -36.38 -0.82
C ASP A 194 -16.74 -37.76 -1.51
N LEU A 195 -15.57 -38.22 -1.96
CA LEU A 195 -15.35 -39.57 -2.52
C LEU A 195 -15.09 -40.65 -1.46
N THR A 196 -14.78 -40.25 -0.22
CA THR A 196 -14.40 -41.16 0.87
C THR A 196 -15.55 -41.43 1.86
N ILE A 197 -16.67 -40.71 1.76
CA ILE A 197 -17.91 -40.91 2.54
C ILE A 197 -18.94 -41.60 1.63
#